data_AF-A0A938VP10-F1
#
_entry.id   AF-A0A938VP10-F1
#
_cell.length_a   1.000
_cell.length_b   1.000
_cell.length_c   1.000
_cell.angle_alpha   90.00
_cell.angle_beta   90.00
_cell.angle_gamma   90.00
#
_symmetry.space_group_name_H-M   'P 1'
#
loop_
_entity.id
_entity.type
_entity.pdbx_description
1 polymer ?
#
loop_
_entity_poly.entity_id
_entity_poly.type
_entity_poly.pdbx_seq_one_letter_code
_entity_poly.pdbx_strand_id
1 'polypeptide(L)'
;MRLTPPPSRITRRLWVGGALDVADVALLHAGGVTHVLNVSRVPDDRTVLASLRSAWAPTDDDMEFKDPTWFRRGVLVARAVWTDPANALYVHCTEGIHRGPLMAYA
;
A
#
# COMPACT_ATOMS: atom_id res chain seq x y z
N MET A 1 7.04 -16.69 12.35
CA MET A 1 7.20 -16.98 10.91
C MET A 1 6.55 -15.83 10.17
N ARG A 2 7.30 -15.09 9.32
CA ARG A 2 6.70 -14.04 8.49
C ARG A 2 5.76 -14.71 7.49
N LEU A 3 4.52 -14.23 7.42
CA LEU A 3 3.51 -14.79 6.50
C LEU A 3 3.70 -14.24 5.07
N THR A 4 4.31 -13.06 4.94
CA THR A 4 4.46 -12.34 3.66
C THR A 4 5.93 -11.98 3.38
N PRO A 5 6.30 -11.86 2.09
CA PRO A 5 7.61 -11.34 1.71
C PRO A 5 7.75 -9.86 2.09
N PRO A 6 8.98 -9.36 2.26
CA PRO A 6 9.21 -7.96 2.59
C PRO A 6 8.70 -7.02 1.48
N PRO A 7 8.35 -5.77 1.83
CA PRO A 7 7.99 -4.74 0.86
C PRO A 7 8.99 -4.61 -0.30
N SER A 8 8.46 -4.50 -1.51
CA SER A 8 9.24 -4.36 -2.74
C SER A 8 9.11 -2.97 -3.33
N ARG A 9 10.23 -2.37 -3.72
CA ARG A 9 10.27 -1.08 -4.42
C ARG A 9 10.05 -1.32 -5.91
N ILE A 10 8.99 -0.74 -6.46
CA ILE A 10 8.66 -0.87 -7.90
C ILE A 10 9.23 0.33 -8.67
N THR A 11 9.12 1.52 -8.10
CA THR A 11 9.74 2.74 -8.64
C THR A 11 10.37 3.54 -7.51
N ARG A 12 11.03 4.67 -7.83
CA ARG A 12 11.58 5.57 -6.83
C ARG A 12 10.54 5.96 -5.75
N ARG A 13 9.26 6.07 -6.11
CA ARG A 13 8.19 6.63 -5.25
C ARG A 13 7.00 5.69 -5.02
N LEU A 14 7.10 4.43 -5.44
CA LEU A 14 6.04 3.43 -5.32
C LEU A 14 6.61 2.09 -4.83
N TRP A 15 6.00 1.59 -3.77
CA TRP A 15 6.31 0.30 -3.15
C TRP A 15 5.03 -0.54 -3.07
N VAL A 16 5.20 -1.86 -3.05
CA VAL A 16 4.11 -2.83 -2.89
C VAL A 16 4.48 -3.94 -1.91
N GLY A 17 3.50 -4.53 -1.24
CA GLY A 17 3.73 -5.64 -0.34
C GLY A 17 2.46 -6.07 0.40
N GLY A 18 2.64 -6.89 1.43
CA GLY A 18 1.57 -7.43 2.26
C GLY A 18 1.31 -6.61 3.53
N ALA A 19 0.61 -7.23 4.48
CA ALA A 19 0.40 -6.68 5.81
C ALA A 19 1.75 -6.35 6.47
N LEU A 20 1.77 -5.29 7.26
CA LEU A 20 2.99 -4.71 7.80
C LEU A 20 3.30 -5.22 9.20
N ASP A 21 4.59 -5.49 9.46
CA ASP A 21 5.16 -5.55 10.80
C ASP A 21 6.07 -4.34 11.11
N VAL A 22 6.60 -4.28 12.33
CA VAL A 22 7.47 -3.18 12.78
C VAL A 22 8.74 -3.06 11.93
N ALA A 23 9.33 -4.17 11.49
CA ALA A 23 10.54 -4.16 10.68
C ALA A 23 10.24 -3.74 9.24
N ASP A 24 9.05 -4.05 8.70
CA ASP A 24 8.61 -3.55 7.41
C ASP A 24 8.40 -2.04 7.44
N VAL A 25 7.82 -1.50 8.50
CA VAL A 25 7.70 -0.05 8.70
C VAL A 25 9.07 0.61 8.74
N ALA A 26 10.04 0.03 9.45
CA ALA A 26 11.41 0.54 9.48
C ALA A 26 12.07 0.52 8.08
N LEU A 27 11.89 -0.56 7.32
CA LEU A 27 12.36 -0.66 5.93
C LEU A 27 11.73 0.42 5.03
N LEU A 28 10.42 0.62 5.14
CA LEU A 28 9.68 1.62 4.38
C LEU A 28 10.15 3.04 4.71
N HIS A 29 10.39 3.36 5.98
CA HIS A 29 11.00 4.63 6.40
C HIS A 29 12.38 4.84 5.80
N ALA A 30 13.25 3.84 5.91
CA ALA A 30 14.58 3.89 5.29
C ALA A 30 14.50 4.06 3.76
N GLY A 31 13.44 3.54 3.14
CA GLY A 31 13.12 3.71 1.72
C GLY A 31 12.50 5.05 1.34
N GLY A 32 12.22 5.93 2.32
CA GLY A 32 11.59 7.24 2.13
C GLY A 32 10.07 7.19 1.92
N VAL A 33 9.41 6.10 2.29
CA VAL A 33 7.95 5.99 2.22
C VAL A 33 7.33 6.86 3.29
N THR A 34 6.33 7.65 2.89
CA THR A 34 5.63 8.59 3.78
C THR A 34 4.14 8.27 3.91
N HIS A 35 3.59 7.53 2.94
CA HIS A 35 2.17 7.20 2.86
C HIS A 35 1.94 5.71 2.62
N VAL A 36 0.81 5.22 3.13
CA VAL A 36 0.33 3.85 2.95
C VAL A 36 -1.09 3.86 2.39
N LEU A 37 -1.35 3.05 1.38
CA LEU A 37 -2.68 2.74 0.88
C LEU A 37 -2.99 1.26 1.17
N ASN A 38 -3.82 1.02 2.17
CA ASN A 38 -4.35 -0.32 2.45
C ASN A 38 -5.55 -0.57 1.53
N VAL A 39 -5.49 -1.64 0.74
CA VAL A 39 -6.59 -2.08 -0.12
C VAL A 39 -7.22 -3.41 0.30
N SER A 40 -6.80 -3.96 1.43
CA SER A 40 -7.44 -5.12 2.04
C SER A 40 -8.66 -4.73 2.88
N ARG A 41 -9.59 -5.69 3.06
CA ARG A 41 -10.72 -5.55 3.98
C ARG A 41 -10.37 -5.76 5.45
N VAL A 42 -9.16 -6.24 5.75
CA VAL A 42 -8.70 -6.50 7.13
C VAL A 42 -8.04 -5.21 7.63
N PRO A 43 -8.69 -4.42 8.48
CA PRO A 43 -8.27 -3.06 8.73
C PRO A 43 -7.71 -2.97 10.15
N ASP A 44 -6.48 -3.41 10.37
CA ASP A 44 -5.76 -2.83 11.50
C ASP A 44 -4.23 -2.81 11.35
N ASP A 45 -3.77 -1.88 10.52
CA ASP A 45 -2.36 -1.47 10.54
C ASP A 45 -2.11 -0.33 11.57
N ARG A 46 -3.12 0.10 12.35
CA ARG A 46 -3.02 1.34 13.14
C ARG A 46 -1.96 1.29 14.23
N THR A 47 -1.70 0.10 14.78
CA THR A 47 -0.67 -0.13 15.79
C THR A 47 0.75 -0.01 15.23
N VAL A 48 0.94 -0.27 13.94
CA VAL A 48 2.25 -0.24 13.26
C VAL A 48 2.45 1.01 12.40
N LEU A 49 1.39 1.70 11.97
CA LEU A 49 1.44 2.88 11.10
C LEU A 49 1.56 4.23 11.83
N ALA A 50 1.95 4.26 13.10
CA ALA A 50 1.99 5.51 13.88
C ALA A 50 2.85 6.64 13.25
N SER A 51 3.74 6.30 12.33
CA SER A 51 4.68 7.19 11.65
C SER A 51 4.40 7.37 10.14
N LEU A 52 3.38 6.73 9.57
CA LEU A 52 3.02 6.82 8.15
C LEU A 52 1.58 7.32 7.99
N ARG A 53 1.34 8.17 7.00
CA ARG A 53 -0.01 8.65 6.69
C ARG A 53 -0.77 7.57 5.93
N SER A 54 -1.92 7.15 6.44
CA SER A 54 -2.69 6.04 5.86
C SER A 54 -3.95 6.50 5.14
N ALA A 55 -4.24 5.83 4.03
CA ALA A 55 -5.51 5.86 3.33
C ALA A 55 -6.03 4.42 3.16
N TRP A 56 -7.36 4.28 3.07
CA TRP A 56 -8.00 2.97 2.98
C TRP A 56 -8.96 2.93 1.78
N ALA A 57 -8.75 1.95 0.89
CA ALA A 57 -9.59 1.69 -0.27
C ALA A 57 -9.81 0.17 -0.41
N PRO A 58 -10.59 -0.44 0.49
CA PRO A 58 -10.71 -1.90 0.58
C PRO A 58 -11.40 -2.51 -0.64
N THR A 59 -10.96 -3.72 -1.01
CA THR A 59 -11.68 -4.63 -1.92
C THR A 59 -11.51 -6.09 -1.51
N ASP A 60 -12.43 -6.92 -1.98
CA ASP A 60 -12.38 -8.39 -1.87
C ASP A 60 -11.27 -8.98 -2.73
N ASP A 61 -10.70 -10.10 -2.25
CA ASP A 61 -9.71 -10.94 -2.97
C ASP A 61 -10.38 -12.14 -3.64
N ASP A 62 -11.45 -11.86 -4.39
CA ASP A 62 -12.31 -12.86 -5.03
C ASP A 62 -11.83 -13.29 -6.43
N MET A 63 -10.70 -12.75 -6.91
CA MET A 63 -10.18 -12.93 -8.28
C MET A 63 -11.11 -12.44 -9.41
N GLU A 64 -12.12 -11.63 -9.08
CA GLU A 64 -13.06 -11.04 -10.03
C GLU A 64 -12.60 -9.66 -10.53
N PHE A 65 -13.20 -9.22 -11.63
CA PHE A 65 -13.01 -7.85 -12.14
C PHE A 65 -13.39 -6.81 -11.08
N LYS A 66 -12.56 -5.77 -10.97
CA LYS A 66 -12.78 -4.67 -10.03
C LYS A 66 -13.43 -3.49 -10.73
N ASP A 67 -14.36 -2.86 -10.02
CA ASP A 67 -15.05 -1.67 -10.50
C ASP A 67 -14.04 -0.55 -10.79
N PRO A 68 -14.09 0.12 -11.96
CA PRO A 68 -13.20 1.22 -12.31
C PRO A 68 -13.12 2.34 -11.25
N THR A 69 -14.19 2.55 -10.49
CA THR A 69 -14.23 3.54 -9.41
C THR A 69 -13.32 3.18 -8.23
N TRP A 70 -13.04 1.89 -7.99
CA TRP A 70 -12.08 1.46 -6.97
C TRP A 70 -10.66 1.89 -7.37
N PHE A 71 -10.25 1.61 -8.61
CA PHE A 71 -8.97 2.07 -9.15
C PHE A 71 -8.85 3.59 -9.09
N ARG A 72 -9.89 4.31 -9.53
CA ARG A 72 -9.92 5.78 -9.49
C ARG A 72 -9.67 6.33 -8.08
N ARG A 73 -10.19 5.70 -7.03
CA ARG A 73 -9.93 6.11 -5.64
C ARG A 73 -8.45 5.99 -5.28
N GLY A 74 -7.81 4.87 -5.61
CA GLY A 74 -6.39 4.68 -5.34
C GLY A 74 -5.50 5.62 -6.15
N VAL A 75 -5.81 5.84 -7.44
CA VAL A 75 -5.11 6.82 -8.28
C VAL A 75 -5.23 8.24 -7.72
N LEU A 76 -6.41 8.63 -7.21
CA LEU A 76 -6.57 9.94 -6.57
C LEU A 76 -5.72 10.09 -5.31
N VAL A 77 -5.60 9.04 -4.49
CA VAL A 77 -4.67 9.01 -3.35
C VAL A 77 -3.24 9.17 -3.83
N ALA A 78 -2.78 8.37 -4.80
CA ALA A 78 -1.42 8.44 -5.33
C ALA A 78 -1.09 9.82 -5.90
N ARG A 79 -2.01 10.42 -6.67
CA ARG A 79 -1.86 11.78 -7.20
C ARG A 79 -1.71 12.82 -6.09
N ALA A 80 -2.52 12.73 -5.03
CA ALA A 80 -2.43 13.64 -3.89
C ALA A 80 -1.11 13.46 -3.12
N VAL A 81 -0.64 12.23 -2.93
CA VAL A 81 0.67 11.94 -2.32
C VAL A 81 1.79 12.55 -3.15
N TRP A 82 1.72 12.42 -4.47
CA TRP A 82 2.81 12.81 -5.36
C TRP A 82 2.88 14.29 -5.73
N THR A 83 1.94 15.12 -5.26
CA THR A 83 2.04 16.59 -5.40
C THR A 83 3.30 17.15 -4.72
N ASP A 84 3.73 16.54 -3.62
CA ASP A 84 5.02 16.82 -2.99
C ASP A 84 6.05 15.80 -3.48
N PRO A 85 7.14 16.20 -4.16
CA PRO A 85 8.14 15.30 -4.73
C PRO A 85 8.94 14.48 -3.69
N ALA A 86 8.91 14.85 -2.42
CA ALA A 86 9.56 14.12 -1.32
C ALA A 86 8.78 12.87 -0.88
N ASN A 87 7.48 12.80 -1.20
CA ASN A 87 6.64 11.69 -0.77
C ASN A 87 6.83 10.42 -1.60
N ALA A 88 6.67 9.27 -0.96
CA ALA A 88 6.53 7.98 -1.62
C ALA A 88 5.38 7.16 -1.00
N LEU A 89 4.75 6.33 -1.83
CA LEU A 89 3.57 5.55 -1.48
C LEU A 89 3.91 4.07 -1.39
N TYR A 90 3.41 3.42 -0.34
CA TYR A 90 3.33 1.97 -0.22
C TYR A 90 1.89 1.51 -0.39
N VAL A 91 1.63 0.61 -1.33
CA VAL A 91 0.30 0.04 -1.58
C VAL A 91 0.31 -1.42 -1.15
N HIS A 92 -0.61 -1.81 -0.27
CA HIS A 92 -0.63 -3.19 0.22
C HIS A 92 -2.01 -3.79 0.34
N CYS A 93 -2.03 -5.12 0.32
CA CYS A 93 -3.16 -5.91 0.78
C CYS A 93 -2.69 -6.83 1.92
N THR A 94 -3.38 -7.95 2.14
CA THR A 94 -2.99 -8.93 3.16
C THR A 94 -1.70 -9.64 2.78
N GLU A 95 -1.65 -10.26 1.59
CA GLU A 95 -0.52 -11.09 1.15
C GLU A 95 0.51 -10.35 0.29
N GLY A 96 0.11 -9.22 -0.32
CA GLY A 96 0.97 -8.45 -1.22
C GLY A 96 1.17 -9.03 -2.61
N ILE A 97 0.35 -9.99 -3.01
CA ILE A 97 0.50 -10.73 -4.27
C ILE A 97 -0.49 -10.24 -5.34
N HIS A 98 -1.74 -9.96 -4.97
CA HIS A 98 -2.81 -9.68 -5.92
C HIS A 98 -3.33 -8.24 -5.84
N ARG A 99 -4.21 -7.93 -4.87
CA ARG A 99 -4.89 -6.61 -4.79
C ARG A 99 -3.94 -5.41 -4.71
N GLY A 100 -2.85 -5.51 -3.94
CA GLY A 100 -1.86 -4.45 -3.79
C GLY A 100 -1.15 -4.13 -5.12
N PRO A 101 -0.49 -5.11 -5.75
CA PRO A 101 0.09 -4.96 -7.08
C PRO A 101 -0.91 -4.54 -8.15
N LEU A 102 -2.14 -5.08 -8.12
CA LEU A 102 -3.21 -4.71 -9.05
C LEU A 102 -3.57 -3.22 -8.93
N MET A 103 -3.70 -2.69 -7.72
CA MET A 103 -3.92 -1.26 -7.50
C MET A 103 -2.71 -0.42 -7.93
N ALA A 104 -1.49 -0.89 -7.66
CA ALA A 104 -0.26 -0.18 -8.01
C ALA A 104 -0.01 -0.08 -9.53
N TYR A 105 -0.59 -0.98 -10.31
CA TYR A 105 -0.51 -0.97 -11.78
C TYR A 105 -1.45 0.06 -12.43
N ALA A 106 -2.56 0.41 -11.77
CA ALA A 106 -3.61 1.30 -12.29
C ALA A 106 -3.21 2.78 -12.32
#